data_AF-W2S5C7-F1
#
_entry.id   AF-W2S5C7-F1
#
_cell.length_a   1.000
_cell.length_b   1.000
_cell.length_c   1.000
_cell.angle_alpha   90.00
_cell.angle_beta   90.00
_cell.angle_gamma   90.00
#
_symmetry.space_group_name_H-M   'P 1'
#
loop_
_entity.id
_entity.type
_entity.pdbx_description
1 polymer ?
#
loop_
_entity_poly.entity_id
_entity_poly.type
_entity_poly.pdbx_seq_one_letter_code
_entity_poly.pdbx_strand_id
1 'polypeptide(L)'
;MAHDSRYRAYNVRGGLEHEDDISEYFSLACPADSRLWRFMNSGDEFSAPMLLTSTDRSFDLLEVTVSAPFEETFDQAGIVIFCDMSPEEPWISPTSPQGRRRRRMHSEREHTGKWAKASLQQTSDGTLGLATVITHPNGWPDQSFAAITFDTSAHVGFQLHKTSLRIKFERVNDALWVWYRMPESFSTGQLYPEQVSNQYTKAREVGGFFAGSTAKSRVMVGCYASRPLENEKEFEAEFEALDIFPGS
;
A
#
# COMPACT_ATOMS: atom_id res chain seq x y z
N MET A 1 15.59 -20.44 -18.70
CA MET A 1 15.76 -20.43 -17.24
C MET A 1 14.86 -19.32 -16.74
N ALA A 2 13.73 -19.66 -16.12
CA ALA A 2 12.84 -18.65 -15.56
C ALA A 2 13.51 -18.14 -14.28
N HIS A 3 13.91 -16.87 -14.26
CA HIS A 3 14.28 -16.21 -13.02
C HIS A 3 13.01 -16.17 -12.16
N ASP A 4 13.02 -16.90 -11.05
CA ASP A 4 11.95 -16.86 -10.07
C ASP A 4 12.11 -15.56 -9.29
N SER A 5 11.59 -14.46 -9.86
CA SER A 5 11.65 -13.16 -9.21
C SER A 5 10.84 -13.21 -7.91
N ARG A 6 11.47 -12.79 -6.81
CA ARG A 6 10.83 -12.67 -5.48
C ARG A 6 9.57 -11.80 -5.52
N TYR A 7 9.49 -10.90 -6.50
CA TYR A 7 8.41 -9.95 -6.67
C TYR A 7 7.57 -10.29 -7.90
N ARG A 8 6.27 -10.04 -7.79
CA ARG A 8 5.29 -10.21 -8.86
C ARG A 8 4.56 -8.91 -9.10
N ALA A 9 4.62 -8.44 -10.34
CA ALA A 9 3.88 -7.28 -10.80
C ALA A 9 2.40 -7.65 -11.10
N TYR A 10 1.49 -6.75 -10.75
CA TYR A 10 0.06 -6.83 -11.02
C TYR A 10 -0.39 -5.53 -11.67
N ASN A 11 -1.14 -5.60 -12.77
CA ASN A 11 -1.66 -4.44 -13.50
C ASN A 11 -0.59 -3.42 -13.96
N VAL A 12 0.70 -3.82 -14.03
CA VAL A 12 1.80 -2.96 -14.51
C VAL A 12 1.87 -3.06 -16.03
N ARG A 13 1.79 -1.93 -16.73
CA ARG A 13 1.96 -1.86 -18.19
C ARG A 13 3.45 -1.77 -18.52
N GLY A 14 3.92 -2.57 -19.47
CA GLY A 14 5.31 -2.47 -19.98
C GLY A 14 6.38 -3.18 -19.15
N GLY A 15 6.03 -3.82 -18.03
CA GLY A 15 6.99 -4.48 -17.14
C GLY A 15 7.62 -3.52 -16.12
N LEU A 16 8.59 -3.99 -15.34
CA LEU A 16 9.38 -3.16 -14.44
C LEU A 16 10.78 -2.95 -15.02
N GLU A 17 11.24 -1.71 -15.02
CA GLU A 17 12.66 -1.43 -15.25
C GLU A 17 13.46 -1.83 -14.00
N HIS A 18 14.66 -2.37 -14.18
CA HIS A 18 15.57 -2.77 -13.09
C HIS A 18 15.03 -3.86 -12.14
N GLU A 19 14.52 -4.99 -12.67
CA GLU A 19 14.01 -6.11 -11.85
C GLU A 19 15.01 -6.66 -10.83
N ASP A 20 16.32 -6.52 -11.08
CA ASP A 20 17.38 -7.03 -10.20
C ASP A 20 17.56 -6.21 -8.90
N ASP A 21 17.14 -4.93 -8.88
CA ASP A 21 17.38 -3.99 -7.76
C ASP A 21 16.08 -3.37 -7.20
N ILE A 22 14.96 -4.09 -7.28
CA ILE A 22 13.62 -3.64 -6.81
C ILE A 22 13.63 -3.15 -5.35
N SER A 23 14.52 -3.69 -4.49
CA SER A 23 14.64 -3.22 -3.11
C SER A 23 15.26 -1.83 -3.00
N GLU A 24 16.09 -1.41 -3.95
CA GLU A 24 16.72 -0.10 -3.93
C GLU A 24 15.80 0.96 -4.54
N TYR A 25 15.29 0.71 -5.74
CA TYR A 25 14.47 1.66 -6.48
C TYR A 25 13.60 0.98 -7.55
N PHE A 26 12.36 1.46 -7.71
CA PHE A 26 11.52 1.19 -8.89
C PHE A 26 10.43 2.26 -9.03
N SER A 27 9.79 2.36 -10.20
CA SER A 27 8.60 3.19 -10.39
C SER A 27 7.39 2.37 -10.85
N LEU A 28 6.19 2.87 -10.53
CA LEU A 28 4.93 2.34 -11.03
C LEU A 28 4.20 3.43 -11.81
N ALA A 29 4.13 3.24 -13.13
CA ALA A 29 3.24 3.99 -14.00
C ALA A 29 1.81 3.52 -13.80
N CYS A 30 0.92 4.48 -13.56
CA CYS A 30 -0.42 4.25 -13.09
C CYS A 30 -1.45 4.92 -14.03
N PRO A 31 -2.31 4.13 -14.69
CA PRO A 31 -3.36 4.69 -15.53
C PRO A 31 -4.43 5.37 -14.68
N ALA A 32 -5.17 6.28 -15.31
CA ALA A 32 -6.39 6.84 -14.75
C ALA A 32 -7.43 5.75 -14.46
N ASP A 33 -8.41 6.09 -13.61
CA ASP A 33 -9.49 5.20 -13.17
C ASP A 33 -9.02 3.92 -12.45
N SER A 34 -7.81 3.93 -11.87
CA SER A 34 -7.24 2.79 -11.17
C SER A 34 -7.37 2.92 -9.65
N ARG A 35 -7.67 1.80 -8.98
CA ARG A 35 -8.09 1.80 -7.56
C ARG A 35 -7.65 0.53 -6.82
N LEU A 36 -7.43 0.70 -5.51
CA LEU A 36 -7.54 -0.36 -4.50
C LEU A 36 -8.64 0.05 -3.53
N TRP A 37 -9.83 -0.54 -3.66
CA TRP A 37 -10.99 -0.12 -2.88
C TRP A 37 -11.99 -1.26 -2.66
N ARG A 38 -12.82 -1.14 -1.62
CA ARG A 38 -13.98 -2.02 -1.42
C ARG A 38 -15.27 -1.24 -1.61
N PHE A 39 -16.05 -1.65 -2.59
CA PHE A 39 -17.39 -1.14 -2.83
C PHE A 39 -18.45 -1.96 -2.10
N MET A 40 -19.53 -1.28 -1.74
CA MET A 40 -20.66 -1.83 -0.99
C MET A 40 -21.24 -3.09 -1.62
N ASN A 41 -21.48 -3.02 -2.94
CA ASN A 41 -22.28 -4.01 -3.64
C ASN A 41 -21.46 -4.88 -4.60
N SER A 42 -20.27 -4.41 -5.00
CA SER A 42 -19.40 -5.09 -5.98
C SER A 42 -18.16 -5.71 -5.36
N GLY A 43 -17.90 -5.50 -4.06
CA GLY A 43 -16.79 -6.12 -3.35
C GLY A 43 -15.46 -5.40 -3.57
N ASP A 44 -14.37 -6.16 -3.56
CA ASP A 44 -13.01 -5.65 -3.69
C ASP A 44 -12.67 -5.35 -5.16
N GLU A 45 -12.13 -4.16 -5.44
CA GLU A 45 -11.56 -3.76 -6.73
C GLU A 45 -10.06 -3.53 -6.58
N PHE A 46 -9.27 -4.23 -7.40
CA PHE A 46 -7.82 -4.17 -7.42
C PHE A 46 -7.29 -3.88 -8.84
N SER A 47 -7.66 -2.73 -9.39
CA SER A 47 -7.27 -2.28 -10.75
C SER A 47 -5.93 -1.51 -10.76
N ALA A 48 -5.48 -1.04 -9.61
CA ALA A 48 -4.20 -0.35 -9.44
C ALA A 48 -2.98 -1.22 -9.77
N PRO A 49 -1.92 -0.65 -10.38
CA PRO A 49 -0.61 -1.28 -10.44
C PRO A 49 -0.05 -1.59 -9.06
N MET A 50 0.48 -2.79 -8.90
CA MET A 50 1.11 -3.24 -7.66
C MET A 50 2.35 -4.06 -7.95
N LEU A 51 3.29 -4.02 -7.02
CA LEU A 51 4.42 -4.94 -6.96
C LEU A 51 4.40 -5.65 -5.62
N LEU A 52 4.11 -6.95 -5.63
CA LEU A 52 3.88 -7.72 -4.41
C LEU A 52 4.88 -8.88 -4.30
N THR A 53 5.24 -9.23 -3.08
CA THR A 53 5.90 -10.49 -2.76
C THR A 53 5.02 -11.29 -1.79
N SER A 54 5.14 -12.61 -1.85
CA SER A 54 4.50 -13.51 -0.90
C SER A 54 5.47 -13.86 0.20
N THR A 55 5.01 -13.84 1.45
CA THR A 55 5.74 -14.38 2.58
C THR A 55 5.07 -15.70 2.99
N ASP A 56 5.87 -16.76 3.08
CA ASP A 56 5.43 -18.09 3.53
C ASP A 56 5.42 -18.22 5.07
N ARG A 57 5.75 -17.12 5.77
CA ARG A 57 5.80 -16.98 7.23
C ARG A 57 4.90 -15.83 7.66
N SER A 58 4.82 -15.58 8.97
CA SER A 58 4.23 -14.34 9.48
C SER A 58 4.89 -13.12 8.83
N PHE A 59 4.17 -12.01 8.78
CA PHE A 59 4.67 -10.72 8.38
C PHE A 59 5.04 -9.93 9.64
N ASP A 60 6.26 -9.40 9.73
CA ASP A 60 6.66 -8.54 10.86
C ASP A 60 6.67 -7.07 10.45
N LEU A 61 7.28 -6.75 9.30
CA LEU A 61 7.48 -5.36 8.89
C LEU A 61 7.58 -5.20 7.37
N LEU A 62 6.98 -4.13 6.86
CA LEU A 62 7.12 -3.62 5.50
C LEU A 62 7.31 -2.11 5.59
N GLU A 63 8.36 -1.58 4.99
CA GLU A 63 8.54 -0.15 4.85
C GLU A 63 9.12 0.25 3.50
N VAL A 64 8.73 1.44 3.03
CA VAL A 64 9.17 1.99 1.74
C VAL A 64 9.11 3.52 1.78
N THR A 65 9.96 4.17 1.00
CA THR A 65 9.86 5.61 0.72
C THR A 65 9.12 5.77 -0.58
N VAL A 66 8.04 6.55 -0.59
CA VAL A 66 7.26 6.86 -1.80
C VAL A 66 7.52 8.30 -2.18
N SER A 67 7.73 8.57 -3.47
CA SER A 67 7.94 9.91 -4.03
C SER A 67 7.09 10.10 -5.30
N ALA A 68 6.26 11.13 -5.37
CA ALA A 68 5.48 11.46 -6.57
C ALA A 68 5.07 12.95 -6.58
N PRO A 69 4.67 13.53 -7.73
CA PRO A 69 4.27 14.94 -7.79
C PRO A 69 2.89 15.24 -7.18
N PHE A 70 2.03 14.22 -7.01
CA PHE A 70 0.65 14.33 -6.46
C PHE A 70 -0.11 15.57 -6.94
N GLU A 71 -0.43 15.59 -8.22
CA GLU A 71 -1.02 16.77 -8.89
C GLU A 71 -2.54 16.71 -8.93
N GLU A 72 -3.12 15.52 -8.77
CA GLU A 72 -4.55 15.28 -8.94
C GLU A 72 -5.22 14.78 -7.67
N THR A 73 -6.50 15.16 -7.54
CA THR A 73 -7.32 14.76 -6.40
C THR A 73 -7.37 13.24 -6.27
N PHE A 74 -7.03 12.75 -5.08
CA PHE A 74 -6.97 11.33 -4.73
C PHE A 74 -5.86 10.52 -5.40
N ASP A 75 -4.86 11.14 -6.04
CA ASP A 75 -3.59 10.47 -6.35
C ASP A 75 -3.04 9.81 -5.08
N GLN A 76 -2.62 8.56 -5.21
CA GLN A 76 -2.22 7.70 -4.08
C GLN A 76 -1.02 6.84 -4.46
N ALA A 77 -0.02 6.79 -3.60
CA ALA A 77 1.04 5.80 -3.70
C ALA A 77 1.51 5.38 -2.30
N GLY A 78 1.79 4.08 -2.14
CA GLY A 78 1.95 3.52 -0.81
C GLY A 78 2.18 2.02 -0.78
N ILE A 79 1.89 1.45 0.38
CA ILE A 79 2.04 0.03 0.67
C ILE A 79 0.70 -0.66 0.88
N VAL A 80 0.65 -1.95 0.57
CA VAL A 80 -0.52 -2.81 0.72
C VAL A 80 -0.13 -4.16 1.31
N ILE A 81 -1.03 -4.72 2.13
CA ILE A 81 -0.95 -6.07 2.69
C ILE A 81 -2.26 -6.82 2.44
N PHE A 82 -2.16 -8.05 1.98
CA PHE A 82 -3.26 -9.00 1.79
C PHE A 82 -3.03 -10.23 2.66
N CYS A 83 -4.07 -10.68 3.37
CA CYS A 83 -4.02 -11.88 4.20
C CYS A 83 -4.93 -12.97 3.64
N ASP A 84 -4.36 -14.14 3.37
CA ASP A 84 -5.05 -15.34 2.84
C ASP A 84 -5.87 -15.06 1.56
N MET A 85 -5.40 -14.11 0.74
CA MET A 85 -5.99 -13.74 -0.54
C MET A 85 -4.92 -13.26 -1.52
N SER A 86 -5.27 -13.22 -2.80
CA SER A 86 -4.46 -12.66 -3.89
C SER A 86 -5.30 -11.66 -4.67
N PRO A 87 -4.73 -10.60 -5.27
CA PRO A 87 -5.48 -9.70 -6.15
C PRO A 87 -6.20 -10.40 -7.31
N GLU A 88 -5.67 -11.54 -7.77
CA GLU A 88 -6.24 -12.35 -8.86
C GLU A 88 -7.16 -13.50 -8.39
N GLU A 89 -7.09 -13.91 -7.12
CA GLU A 89 -7.88 -15.01 -6.57
C GLU A 89 -8.64 -14.57 -5.31
N PRO A 90 -9.99 -14.50 -5.33
CA PRO A 90 -10.77 -14.08 -4.17
C PRO A 90 -10.56 -14.99 -2.96
N TRP A 91 -10.71 -14.41 -1.76
CA TRP A 91 -10.43 -15.01 -0.45
C TRP A 91 -11.13 -16.36 -0.21
N ILE A 92 -10.45 -17.28 0.50
CA ILE A 92 -10.99 -18.59 0.91
C ILE A 92 -11.10 -18.64 2.44
N SER A 93 -12.30 -18.83 2.99
CA SER A 93 -12.45 -19.04 4.44
C SER A 93 -11.80 -20.36 4.89
N PRO A 94 -10.93 -20.37 5.93
CA PRO A 94 -10.36 -21.61 6.48
C PRO A 94 -11.39 -22.56 7.10
N THR A 95 -12.59 -22.05 7.43
CA THR A 95 -13.65 -22.76 8.14
C THR A 95 -14.86 -23.17 7.29
N SER A 96 -14.89 -22.87 5.97
CA SER A 96 -16.06 -23.19 5.12
C SER A 96 -15.97 -24.57 4.45
N PRO A 97 -17.10 -25.23 4.12
CA PRO A 97 -17.14 -26.46 3.33
C PRO A 97 -16.52 -26.33 1.93
N GLN A 98 -16.47 -25.12 1.36
CA GLN A 98 -15.79 -24.78 0.10
C GLN A 98 -14.25 -24.72 0.25
N GLY A 99 -13.73 -24.56 1.48
CA GLY A 99 -12.35 -24.88 1.85
C GLY A 99 -12.04 -26.38 1.92
N ARG A 100 -13.08 -27.25 1.96
CA ARG A 100 -12.95 -28.72 1.90
C ARG A 100 -13.33 -29.35 0.55
N ARG A 101 -14.06 -28.63 -0.31
CA ARG A 101 -14.42 -28.99 -1.70
C ARG A 101 -14.63 -27.67 -2.49
N ARG A 102 -13.60 -27.00 -3.01
CA ARG A 102 -13.83 -25.93 -4.03
C ARG A 102 -14.72 -26.55 -5.13
N ARG A 103 -15.81 -25.91 -5.57
CA ARG A 103 -16.64 -26.26 -6.77
C ARG A 103 -17.94 -27.09 -6.64
N ARG A 104 -18.91 -26.74 -5.80
CA ARG A 104 -20.32 -26.92 -6.22
C ARG A 104 -21.20 -25.81 -5.66
N MET A 105 -21.79 -25.04 -6.57
CA MET A 105 -22.80 -23.97 -6.37
C MET A 105 -22.26 -22.62 -5.90
N HIS A 106 -22.14 -21.73 -6.88
CA HIS A 106 -22.08 -20.28 -6.74
C HIS A 106 -23.33 -19.81 -5.96
N SER A 107 -23.14 -19.09 -4.86
CA SER A 107 -24.16 -18.21 -4.30
C SER A 107 -23.56 -16.81 -4.21
N GLU A 108 -24.23 -15.86 -4.84
CA GLU A 108 -23.80 -14.51 -5.20
C GLU A 108 -23.71 -13.52 -4.03
N ARG A 109 -23.13 -13.93 -2.89
CA ARG A 109 -22.71 -13.00 -1.84
C ARG A 109 -21.30 -13.31 -1.36
N GLU A 110 -20.42 -12.36 -1.67
CA GLU A 110 -19.47 -11.79 -0.71
C GLU A 110 -18.44 -12.76 -0.10
N HIS A 111 -17.31 -12.92 -0.78
CA HIS A 111 -16.05 -13.35 -0.16
C HIS A 111 -15.03 -12.23 -0.37
N THR A 112 -15.29 -11.08 0.26
CA THR A 112 -14.31 -10.00 0.29
C THR A 112 -13.20 -10.38 1.26
N GLY A 113 -11.95 -10.12 0.92
CA GLY A 113 -10.82 -10.62 1.68
C GLY A 113 -10.42 -9.72 2.85
N LYS A 114 -9.27 -10.01 3.45
CA LYS A 114 -8.69 -9.16 4.49
C LYS A 114 -7.46 -8.46 3.93
N TRP A 115 -7.50 -7.14 3.81
CA TRP A 115 -6.39 -6.37 3.31
C TRP A 115 -6.33 -4.99 3.95
N ALA A 116 -5.15 -4.38 3.91
CA ALA A 116 -4.92 -3.02 4.37
C ALA A 116 -3.99 -2.29 3.41
N LYS A 117 -4.20 -0.99 3.24
CA LYS A 117 -3.30 -0.11 2.51
C LYS A 117 -3.02 1.17 3.29
N ALA A 118 -1.83 1.72 3.10
CA ALA A 118 -1.42 3.02 3.60
C ALA A 118 -0.65 3.77 2.52
N SER A 119 -1.00 5.02 2.27
CA SER A 119 -0.45 5.81 1.16
C SER A 119 -0.29 7.27 1.51
N LEU A 120 0.70 7.91 0.88
CA LEU A 120 0.67 9.35 0.67
C LEU A 120 -0.45 9.63 -0.34
N GLN A 121 -1.36 10.53 0.02
CA GLN A 121 -2.56 10.85 -0.76
C GLN A 121 -2.83 12.34 -0.74
N GLN A 122 -3.29 12.88 -1.86
CA GLN A 122 -3.91 14.21 -1.94
C GLN A 122 -5.43 14.14 -1.77
N THR A 123 -6.00 14.99 -0.92
CA THR A 123 -7.45 15.17 -0.79
C THR A 123 -7.99 16.15 -1.82
N SER A 124 -9.32 16.27 -1.92
CA SER A 124 -9.99 17.16 -2.88
C SER A 124 -9.72 18.65 -2.67
N ASP A 125 -9.22 19.04 -1.50
CA ASP A 125 -8.81 20.42 -1.19
C ASP A 125 -7.30 20.65 -1.38
N GLY A 126 -6.57 19.66 -1.90
CA GLY A 126 -5.13 19.72 -2.13
C GLY A 126 -4.28 19.33 -0.91
N THR A 127 -4.88 19.00 0.24
CA THR A 127 -4.12 18.59 1.43
C THR A 127 -3.44 17.24 1.19
N LEU A 128 -2.13 17.18 1.45
CA LEU A 128 -1.37 15.93 1.43
C LEU A 128 -1.34 15.31 2.83
N GLY A 129 -1.34 13.99 2.88
CA GLY A 129 -1.27 13.27 4.13
C GLY A 129 -1.22 11.75 3.97
N LEU A 130 -1.18 11.06 5.10
CA LEU A 130 -1.24 9.62 5.13
C LEU A 130 -2.70 9.14 5.15
N ALA A 131 -3.15 8.53 4.06
CA ALA A 131 -4.42 7.83 3.99
C ALA A 131 -4.22 6.34 4.35
N THR A 132 -5.19 5.74 5.02
CA THR A 132 -5.23 4.31 5.30
C THR A 132 -6.61 3.75 5.01
N VAL A 133 -6.67 2.54 4.46
CA VAL A 133 -7.91 1.76 4.31
C VAL A 133 -7.67 0.36 4.82
N ILE A 134 -8.54 -0.09 5.71
CA ILE A 134 -8.47 -1.42 6.31
C ILE A 134 -9.77 -2.16 5.97
N THR A 135 -9.66 -3.44 5.64
CA THR A 135 -10.80 -4.28 5.37
C THR A 135 -10.72 -5.59 6.12
N HIS A 136 -11.87 -6.04 6.63
CA HIS A 136 -12.06 -7.37 7.20
C HIS A 136 -12.99 -8.19 6.31
N PRO A 137 -12.95 -9.53 6.35
CA PRO A 137 -13.85 -10.34 5.53
C PRO A 137 -15.31 -9.97 5.76
N ASN A 138 -16.05 -9.70 4.68
CA ASN A 138 -17.46 -9.28 4.69
C ASN A 138 -17.73 -7.96 5.44
N GLY A 139 -16.68 -7.18 5.74
CA GLY A 139 -16.77 -5.87 6.36
C GLY A 139 -16.68 -4.72 5.36
N TRP A 140 -17.09 -3.55 5.82
CA TRP A 140 -16.93 -2.26 5.12
C TRP A 140 -15.46 -1.80 5.09
N PRO A 141 -15.04 -0.98 4.11
CA PRO A 141 -13.74 -0.33 4.19
C PRO A 141 -13.73 0.67 5.35
N ASP A 142 -12.73 0.55 6.22
CA ASP A 142 -12.48 1.49 7.31
C ASP A 142 -11.34 2.44 6.92
N GLN A 143 -11.71 3.65 6.51
CA GLN A 143 -10.79 4.69 6.04
C GLN A 143 -10.40 5.67 7.15
N SER A 144 -9.13 6.07 7.19
CA SER A 144 -8.63 7.17 8.01
C SER A 144 -7.63 8.02 7.23
N PHE A 145 -7.51 9.30 7.56
CA PHE A 145 -6.56 10.24 6.96
C PHE A 145 -5.90 11.10 8.04
N ALA A 146 -4.57 11.22 7.98
CA ALA A 146 -3.79 12.13 8.81
C ALA A 146 -3.10 13.16 7.92
N ALA A 147 -3.49 14.42 8.03
CA ALA A 147 -2.89 15.52 7.28
C ALA A 147 -1.42 15.71 7.68
N ILE A 148 -0.55 15.96 6.70
CA ILE A 148 0.88 16.20 6.91
C ILE A 148 1.23 17.53 6.24
N THR A 149 1.88 18.41 6.98
CA THR A 149 2.39 19.68 6.43
C THR A 149 3.74 19.44 5.78
N PHE A 150 3.81 19.70 4.47
CA PHE A 150 5.05 19.69 3.71
C PHE A 150 5.54 21.14 3.55
N ASP A 151 6.84 21.38 3.76
CA ASP A 151 7.42 22.70 3.55
C ASP A 151 7.57 22.96 2.03
N THR A 152 6.71 23.83 1.51
CA THR A 152 6.71 24.23 0.10
C THR A 152 7.49 25.52 -0.15
N SER A 153 8.32 25.99 0.79
CA SER A 153 8.98 27.30 0.69
C SER A 153 10.31 27.30 -0.08
N ALA A 154 10.93 26.15 -0.35
CA ALA A 154 12.21 26.04 -1.07
C ALA A 154 12.11 26.16 -2.63
N HIS A 155 11.01 26.69 -3.16
CA HIS A 155 10.58 26.48 -4.55
C HIS A 155 11.06 27.58 -5.52
N VAL A 156 12.30 27.48 -5.99
CA VAL A 156 12.80 28.29 -7.12
C VAL A 156 13.20 27.39 -8.30
N GLY A 157 12.28 27.19 -9.26
CA GLY A 157 12.60 26.79 -10.64
C GLY A 157 12.09 25.41 -11.11
N PHE A 158 11.30 25.41 -12.20
CA PHE A 158 11.00 24.41 -13.25
C PHE A 158 11.15 22.88 -13.07
N GLN A 159 11.37 22.32 -11.89
CA GLN A 159 11.35 20.87 -11.65
C GLN A 159 9.98 20.46 -11.09
N LEU A 160 9.39 19.39 -11.64
CA LEU A 160 8.17 18.77 -11.09
C LEU A 160 8.52 18.29 -9.66
N HIS A 161 8.06 18.99 -8.63
CA HIS A 161 8.46 18.69 -7.26
C HIS A 161 7.76 17.42 -6.79
N LYS A 162 8.53 16.38 -6.50
CA LYS A 162 8.00 15.17 -5.87
C LYS A 162 7.93 15.38 -4.36
N THR A 163 6.78 15.04 -3.79
CA THR A 163 6.61 14.93 -2.35
C THR A 163 6.93 13.51 -1.93
N SER A 164 7.71 13.35 -0.85
CA SER A 164 8.12 12.04 -0.37
C SER A 164 7.67 11.74 1.06
N LEU A 165 7.34 10.47 1.32
CA LEU A 165 6.99 9.97 2.65
C LEU A 165 7.51 8.55 2.83
N ARG A 166 8.18 8.27 3.95
CA ARG A 166 8.48 6.90 4.38
C ARG A 166 7.26 6.34 5.11
N ILE A 167 6.72 5.22 4.65
CA ILE A 167 5.53 4.57 5.21
C ILE A 167 5.94 3.19 5.71
N LYS A 168 5.41 2.77 6.87
CA LYS A 168 5.70 1.47 7.47
C LYS A 168 4.45 0.78 8.00
N PHE A 169 4.30 -0.48 7.66
CA PHE A 169 3.47 -1.46 8.35
C PHE A 169 4.32 -2.28 9.30
N GLU A 170 3.82 -2.45 10.53
CA GLU A 170 4.48 -3.24 11.56
C GLU A 170 3.43 -4.12 12.24
N ARG A 171 3.69 -5.42 12.31
CA ARG A 171 2.89 -6.35 13.09
C ARG A 171 3.37 -6.33 14.54
N VAL A 172 2.45 -6.07 15.46
CA VAL A 172 2.71 -6.19 16.90
C VAL A 172 1.66 -7.13 17.48
N ASN A 173 2.08 -8.36 17.80
CA ASN A 173 1.19 -9.47 18.16
C ASN A 173 0.15 -9.76 17.05
N ASP A 174 -1.12 -9.50 17.34
CA ASP A 174 -2.23 -9.63 16.39
C ASP A 174 -2.67 -8.28 15.79
N ALA A 175 -2.02 -7.17 16.15
CA ALA A 175 -2.32 -5.85 15.66
C ALA A 175 -1.47 -5.48 14.43
N LEU A 176 -2.03 -4.63 13.57
CA LEU A 176 -1.31 -3.94 12.51
C LEU A 176 -1.13 -2.47 12.90
N TRP A 177 0.12 -2.03 12.97
CA TRP A 177 0.49 -0.64 13.24
C TRP A 177 0.93 0.03 11.95
N VAL A 178 0.49 1.26 11.74
CA VAL A 178 0.83 2.09 10.58
C VAL A 178 1.60 3.31 11.05
N TRP A 179 2.77 3.51 10.47
CA TRP A 179 3.69 4.58 10.81
C TRP A 179 4.12 5.37 9.57
N TYR A 180 4.57 6.60 9.78
CA TYR A 180 5.22 7.38 8.75
C TYR A 180 6.37 8.23 9.30
N ARG A 181 7.30 8.64 8.43
CA ARG A 181 8.27 9.70 8.71
C ARG A 181 8.62 10.48 7.44
N MET A 182 9.03 11.72 7.60
CA MET A 182 9.59 12.54 6.52
C MET A 182 11.03 12.09 6.24
N PRO A 183 11.44 11.87 4.98
CA PRO A 183 12.83 11.58 4.65
C PRO A 183 13.77 12.74 4.99
N GLU A 184 15.02 12.44 5.36
CA GLU A 184 16.02 13.42 5.81
C GLU A 184 16.33 14.52 4.75
N SER A 185 16.18 14.20 3.47
CA SER A 185 16.41 15.13 2.34
C SER A 185 15.46 16.34 2.30
N PHE A 186 14.38 16.35 3.11
CA PHE A 186 13.47 17.49 3.26
C PHE A 186 13.79 18.39 4.46
N SER A 187 14.86 18.10 5.21
CA SER A 187 15.32 18.94 6.34
C SER A 187 16.33 20.02 5.91
N THR A 188 15.95 20.90 4.98
CA THR A 188 16.74 22.07 4.56
C THR A 188 16.09 23.36 5.04
N GLY A 189 16.11 23.56 6.35
CA GLY A 189 15.70 24.81 6.99
C GLY A 189 16.07 24.75 8.47
N GLN A 190 16.40 25.89 9.08
CA GLN A 190 16.70 25.96 10.52
C GLN A 190 15.53 25.41 11.34
N LEU A 191 15.62 24.14 11.73
CA LEU A 191 14.62 23.49 12.56
C LEU A 191 15.05 23.60 14.03
N TYR A 192 14.11 24.04 14.85
CA TYR A 192 14.20 23.97 16.29
C TYR A 192 14.46 22.50 16.70
N PRO A 193 15.21 22.23 17.79
CA PRO A 193 15.61 20.88 18.20
C PRO A 193 14.46 19.87 18.35
N GLU A 194 13.21 20.33 18.49
CA GLU A 194 12.02 19.47 18.60
C GLU A 194 11.43 19.01 17.25
N GLN A 195 11.85 19.56 16.10
CA GLN A 195 11.25 19.29 14.79
C GLN A 195 12.10 18.43 13.85
N VAL A 196 13.25 17.91 14.31
CA VAL A 196 14.03 16.93 13.54
C VAL A 196 13.39 15.54 13.73
N SER A 197 12.22 15.29 13.13
CA SER A 197 11.58 13.99 13.30
C SER A 197 12.21 12.93 12.39
N ASN A 198 13.44 12.53 12.72
CA ASN A 198 14.00 11.24 12.31
C ASN A 198 13.32 10.06 13.07
N GLN A 199 12.18 10.35 13.70
CA GLN A 199 11.35 9.43 14.48
C GLN A 199 10.07 9.14 13.70
N TYR A 200 9.68 7.88 13.68
CA TYR A 200 8.40 7.46 13.14
C TYR A 200 7.25 8.01 13.98
N THR A 201 6.24 8.56 13.32
CA THR A 201 4.96 8.93 13.92
C THR A 201 3.95 7.81 13.70
N LYS A 202 3.29 7.33 14.76
CA LYS A 202 2.23 6.32 14.65
C LYS A 202 0.95 7.00 14.15
N ALA A 203 0.47 6.60 12.98
CA ALA A 203 -0.77 7.14 12.44
C ALA A 203 -1.99 6.31 12.81
N ARG A 204 -1.83 4.98 12.90
CA ARG A 204 -2.96 4.08 13.13
C ARG A 204 -2.53 2.80 13.83
N GLU A 205 -3.42 2.29 14.66
CA GLU A 205 -3.33 0.98 15.30
C GLU A 205 -4.63 0.22 15.05
N VAL A 206 -4.51 -0.98 14.51
CA VAL A 206 -5.65 -1.86 14.20
C VAL A 206 -5.51 -3.13 15.01
N GLY A 207 -6.22 -3.21 16.13
CA GLY A 207 -6.25 -4.40 16.98
C GLY A 207 -6.87 -5.60 16.25
N GLY A 208 -6.30 -6.80 16.46
CA GLY A 208 -6.85 -8.04 15.92
C GLY A 208 -6.83 -8.16 14.39
N PHE A 209 -6.10 -7.31 13.66
CA PHE A 209 -5.96 -7.41 12.21
C PHE A 209 -5.49 -8.82 11.79
N PHE A 210 -4.49 -9.36 12.48
CA PHE A 210 -3.97 -10.71 12.23
C PHE A 210 -4.70 -11.81 13.01
N ALA A 211 -5.79 -11.50 13.74
CA ALA A 211 -6.57 -12.52 14.43
C ALA A 211 -7.14 -13.54 13.44
N GLY A 212 -7.04 -14.82 13.79
CA GLY A 212 -7.43 -15.94 12.94
C GLY A 212 -6.44 -16.30 11.82
N SER A 213 -5.35 -15.55 11.65
CA SER A 213 -4.24 -15.97 10.79
C SER A 213 -3.48 -17.12 11.46
N THR A 214 -3.10 -18.12 10.67
CA THR A 214 -2.27 -19.23 11.13
C THR A 214 -0.81 -19.00 10.71
N ALA A 215 0.13 -19.73 11.30
CA ALA A 215 1.53 -19.70 10.84
C ALA A 215 1.73 -20.12 9.37
N LYS A 216 0.70 -20.72 8.73
CA LYS A 216 0.70 -21.11 7.32
C LYS A 216 -0.13 -20.15 6.44
N SER A 217 -0.67 -19.09 7.02
CA SER A 217 -1.45 -18.12 6.26
C SER A 217 -0.53 -17.40 5.28
N ARG A 218 -0.97 -17.30 4.03
CA ARG A 218 -0.21 -16.60 2.99
C ARG A 218 -0.43 -15.10 3.17
N VAL A 219 0.65 -14.37 3.37
CA VAL A 219 0.61 -12.91 3.43
C VAL A 219 1.33 -12.34 2.22
N MET A 220 0.62 -11.55 1.42
CA MET A 220 1.22 -10.80 0.33
C MET A 220 1.38 -9.35 0.73
N VAL A 221 2.54 -8.78 0.44
CA VAL A 221 2.89 -7.41 0.80
C VAL A 221 3.65 -6.74 -0.33
N GLY A 222 3.54 -5.43 -0.40
CA GLY A 222 4.37 -4.65 -1.31
C GLY A 222 3.79 -3.27 -1.56
N CYS A 223 4.06 -2.74 -2.74
CA CYS A 223 3.78 -1.35 -3.09
C CYS A 223 2.66 -1.25 -4.13
N TYR A 224 2.01 -0.10 -4.16
CA TYR A 224 0.99 0.24 -5.16
C TYR A 224 0.98 1.73 -5.48
N ALA A 225 0.49 2.06 -6.67
CA ALA A 225 0.13 3.41 -7.06
C ALA A 225 -1.28 3.39 -7.68
N SER A 226 -2.08 4.42 -7.44
CA SER A 226 -3.44 4.52 -7.99
C SER A 226 -3.83 5.96 -8.30
N ARG A 227 -4.51 6.16 -9.42
CA ARG A 227 -5.14 7.42 -9.83
C ARG A 227 -6.64 7.16 -10.00
N PRO A 228 -7.45 7.36 -8.95
CA PRO A 228 -8.86 6.96 -8.95
C PRO A 228 -9.77 7.80 -9.83
N LEU A 229 -9.35 9.00 -10.26
CA LEU A 229 -10.16 9.84 -11.13
C LEU A 229 -9.73 9.66 -12.59
N GLU A 230 -10.65 9.95 -13.51
CA GLU A 230 -10.31 10.03 -14.93
C GLU A 230 -9.31 11.17 -15.16
N ASN A 231 -8.27 10.90 -15.94
CA ASN A 231 -7.25 11.87 -16.31
C ASN A 231 -6.58 11.46 -17.62
N GLU A 232 -6.11 12.43 -18.40
CA GLU A 232 -5.40 12.18 -19.66
C GLU A 232 -3.94 11.77 -19.42
N LYS A 233 -3.35 12.19 -18.30
CA LYS A 233 -1.97 11.87 -17.94
C LYS A 233 -1.93 10.66 -17.01
N GLU A 234 -0.91 9.82 -17.18
CA GLU A 234 -0.59 8.78 -16.21
C GLU A 234 0.03 9.38 -14.95
N PHE A 235 -0.19 8.73 -13.81
CA PHE A 235 0.46 9.04 -12.54
C PHE A 235 1.70 8.16 -12.44
N GLU A 236 2.85 8.72 -12.08
CA GLU A 236 4.03 7.91 -11.80
C GLU A 236 4.50 8.15 -10.37
N ALA A 237 4.64 7.05 -9.62
CA ALA A 237 5.18 7.07 -8.28
C ALA A 237 6.46 6.23 -8.22
N GLU A 238 7.45 6.77 -7.53
CA GLU A 238 8.74 6.13 -7.29
C GLU A 238 8.76 5.54 -5.88
N PHE A 239 9.42 4.40 -5.75
CA PHE A 239 9.54 3.63 -4.53
C PHE A 239 11.01 3.34 -4.28
N GLU A 240 11.48 3.65 -3.08
CA GLU A 240 12.87 3.53 -2.68
C GLU A 240 13.03 2.80 -1.34
N ALA A 241 14.15 2.10 -1.21
CA ALA A 241 14.55 1.37 -0.01
C ALA A 241 13.41 0.47 0.52
N LEU A 242 12.85 -0.38 -0.34
CA LEU A 242 11.79 -1.31 0.04
C LEU A 242 12.36 -2.42 0.93
N ASP A 243 11.97 -2.41 2.21
CA ASP A 243 12.37 -3.42 3.19
C ASP A 243 11.16 -4.26 3.62
N ILE A 244 11.32 -5.58 3.53
CA ILE A 244 10.30 -6.55 3.94
C ILE A 244 10.95 -7.59 4.85
N PHE A 245 10.53 -7.58 6.12
CA PHE A 245 10.99 -8.52 7.12
C PHE A 245 9.89 -9.57 7.35
N PRO A 246 10.11 -10.83 6.90
CA PRO A 246 9.25 -11.93 7.29
C PRO A 246 9.48 -12.23 8.77
N GLY A 247 8.41 -12.62 9.46
CA GLY A 247 8.47 -13.02 10.85
C GLY A 247 9.21 -14.33 11.05
N SER A 248 9.82 -14.42 12.23
CA SER A 248 10.65 -15.53 12.69
C SER A 248 9.88 -16.85 12.77
#